data_AF-A0A8T9BU77-F1
#
_entry.id   AF-A0A8T9BU77-F1
#
_cell.length_a   1.000
_cell.length_b   1.000
_cell.length_c   1.000
_cell.angle_alpha   90.00
_cell.angle_beta   90.00
_cell.angle_gamma   90.00
#
_symmetry.space_group_name_H-M   'P 1'
#
loop_
_entity.id
_entity.type
_entity.pdbx_description
1 polymer ?
#
loop_
_entity_poly.entity_id
_entity_poly.type
_entity_poly.pdbx_seq_one_letter_code
_entity_poly.pdbx_strand_id
1 'polypeptide(L)'
;MNNVTSTNSPEANRETILILTPLARFYQEYWDNLLQLSYPHELVTLAFIIPKNREGNAATTALQEQIAKTQKSGPEKKRFASIIIERQDFDPPLASQSEGERHKMENQKARRAAMSKARNSLLFTTLGPSTSWVLWLDSDIVETPPTLIQDLASHDKPIIVPNCFQRYTDSKTKQAKERPYDFNSWQDSETARKLGEGMGNDDILLEGYADMATYRTLMAYLAEEEGDRNQEIPLDGVGGTALLVKAEVHRDGAMFPPFPFYHLIETEGFAKMAKRLGWSATGLPNYKVYHYNE
;
A
#
# COMPACT_ATOMS: atom_id res chain seq x y z
N MET A 1 -16.20 10.42 16.96
CA MET A 1 -15.05 11.34 17.07
C MET A 1 -15.36 12.56 16.21
N ASN A 2 -16.10 13.54 16.72
CA ASN A 2 -16.82 14.49 15.84
C ASN A 2 -15.98 15.67 15.30
N ASN A 3 -14.69 15.74 15.63
CA ASN A 3 -13.83 16.90 15.30
C ASN A 3 -12.64 16.56 14.38
N VAL A 4 -12.48 15.30 13.94
CA VAL A 4 -11.44 14.92 12.97
C VAL A 4 -12.06 14.93 11.58
N THR A 5 -11.50 15.71 10.68
CA THR A 5 -11.96 15.78 9.29
C THR A 5 -10.98 15.07 8.36
N SER A 6 -11.51 14.54 7.26
CA SER A 6 -10.75 13.99 6.15
C SER A 6 -11.37 14.54 4.86
N THR A 7 -10.80 15.63 4.34
CA THR A 7 -11.39 16.47 3.29
C THR A 7 -10.55 16.48 2.01
N ASN A 8 -11.09 17.05 0.94
CA ASN A 8 -10.37 17.25 -0.32
C ASN A 8 -9.27 18.32 -0.27
N SER A 9 -9.09 19.00 0.85
CA SER A 9 -8.07 20.05 1.04
C SER A 9 -7.33 19.84 2.37
N PRO A 10 -6.67 18.68 2.55
CA PRO A 10 -6.13 18.26 3.85
C PRO A 10 -5.09 19.24 4.40
N GLU A 11 -4.26 19.82 3.53
CA GLU A 11 -3.22 20.77 3.92
C GLU A 11 -3.81 22.07 4.52
N ALA A 12 -4.83 22.64 3.88
CA ALA A 12 -5.51 23.85 4.35
C ALA A 12 -6.18 23.64 5.72
N ASN A 13 -6.68 22.43 5.95
CA ASN A 13 -7.32 22.03 7.21
C ASN A 13 -6.33 21.48 8.25
N ARG A 14 -5.03 21.46 7.94
CA ARG A 14 -3.96 20.88 8.78
C ARG A 14 -4.26 19.44 9.22
N GLU A 15 -4.85 18.66 8.32
CA GLU A 15 -5.18 17.26 8.55
C GLU A 15 -3.90 16.43 8.72
N THR A 16 -3.89 15.52 9.69
CA THR A 16 -2.68 14.74 9.98
C THR A 16 -2.66 13.44 9.19
N ILE A 17 -1.49 13.08 8.68
CA ILE A 17 -1.27 11.91 7.82
C ILE A 17 -0.41 10.90 8.58
N LEU A 18 -0.86 9.66 8.62
CA LEU A 18 -0.09 8.53 9.12
C LEU A 18 0.38 7.70 7.92
N ILE A 19 1.67 7.72 7.63
CA ILE A 19 2.27 6.88 6.58
C ILE A 19 2.73 5.57 7.21
N LEU A 20 2.19 4.45 6.72
CA LEU A 20 2.43 3.11 7.24
C LEU A 20 3.19 2.25 6.24
N THR A 21 4.32 1.69 6.69
CA THR A 21 5.24 0.96 5.82
C THR A 21 5.73 -0.34 6.46
N PRO A 22 5.29 -1.51 5.96
CA PRO A 22 5.98 -2.77 6.19
C PRO A 22 7.37 -2.73 5.53
N LEU A 23 8.43 -2.73 6.33
CA LEU A 23 9.80 -2.48 5.88
C LEU A 23 10.65 -3.75 5.97
N ALA A 24 10.56 -4.62 4.95
CA ALA A 24 11.37 -5.83 4.88
C ALA A 24 12.81 -5.57 4.41
N ARG A 25 12.99 -4.59 3.53
CA ARG A 25 14.28 -4.10 3.01
C ARG A 25 14.25 -2.59 2.96
N PHE A 26 15.39 -1.95 3.20
CA PHE A 26 15.51 -0.50 3.12
C PHE A 26 16.08 -0.10 1.75
N TYR A 27 15.37 0.79 1.05
CA TYR A 27 15.81 1.42 -0.19
C TYR A 27 16.06 2.90 0.08
N GLN A 28 17.20 3.42 -0.38
CA GLN A 28 17.51 4.85 -0.16
C GLN A 28 16.55 5.73 -0.94
N GLU A 29 16.19 5.31 -2.15
CA GLU A 29 15.28 5.98 -3.05
C GLU A 29 13.87 6.10 -2.45
N TYR A 30 13.42 5.10 -1.68
CA TYR A 30 12.17 5.18 -0.92
C TYR A 30 12.22 6.30 0.13
N TRP A 31 13.31 6.39 0.89
CA TRP A 31 13.48 7.44 1.89
C TRP A 31 13.58 8.82 1.25
N ASP A 32 14.31 8.94 0.14
CA ASP A 32 14.44 10.18 -0.61
C ASP A 32 13.09 10.62 -1.19
N ASN A 33 12.28 9.66 -1.69
CA ASN A 33 10.91 9.89 -2.14
C ASN A 33 10.01 10.42 -1.00
N LEU A 34 10.07 9.83 0.21
CA LEU A 34 9.36 10.37 1.38
C LEU A 34 9.75 11.82 1.70
N LEU A 35 11.04 12.16 1.63
CA LEU A 35 11.53 13.52 1.91
C LEU A 35 11.14 14.56 0.85
N GLN A 36 10.79 14.10 -0.35
CA GLN A 36 10.36 14.93 -1.46
C GLN A 36 8.86 15.23 -1.43
N LEU A 37 8.07 14.51 -0.62
CA LEU A 37 6.66 14.82 -0.44
C LEU A 37 6.49 16.29 -0.02
N SER A 38 5.57 16.97 -0.70
CA SER A 38 5.31 18.39 -0.52
C SER A 38 4.37 18.67 0.66
N TYR A 39 3.65 17.65 1.14
CA TYR A 39 2.77 17.77 2.30
C TYR A 39 3.58 18.20 3.53
N PRO A 40 3.10 19.13 4.38
CA PRO A 40 3.90 19.63 5.51
C PRO A 40 4.34 18.49 6.44
N HIS A 41 5.65 18.26 6.56
CA HIS A 41 6.18 17.13 7.33
C HIS A 41 5.79 17.18 8.81
N GLU A 42 5.54 18.37 9.38
CA GLU A 42 5.05 18.52 10.75
C GLU A 42 3.61 18.00 10.96
N LEU A 43 2.91 17.63 9.88
CA LEU A 43 1.60 16.98 9.91
C LEU A 43 1.68 15.48 9.56
N VAL A 44 2.89 14.96 9.33
CA VAL A 44 3.11 13.58 8.89
C VAL A 44 3.80 12.78 10.00
N THR A 45 3.15 11.70 10.42
CA THR A 45 3.75 10.64 11.23
C THR A 45 4.16 9.49 10.33
N LEU A 46 5.41 9.05 10.43
CA LEU A 46 5.87 7.82 9.78
C LEU A 46 5.80 6.67 10.79
N ALA A 47 5.30 5.52 10.37
CA ALA A 47 5.38 4.31 11.16
C ALA A 47 5.85 3.11 10.31
N PHE A 48 6.83 2.39 10.85
CA PHE A 48 7.47 1.26 10.18
C PHE A 48 7.26 -0.01 11.01
N ILE A 49 7.01 -1.13 10.35
CA ILE A 49 7.09 -2.46 10.99
C ILE A 49 8.12 -3.33 10.27
N ILE A 50 9.10 -3.83 11.03
CA ILE A 50 10.29 -4.51 10.49
C ILE A 50 10.33 -5.97 10.96
N PRO A 51 10.54 -6.95 10.07
CA PRO A 51 10.67 -8.36 10.45
C PRO A 51 11.90 -8.63 11.32
N LYS A 52 11.81 -9.64 12.19
CA LYS A 52 12.93 -10.10 13.04
C LYS A 52 13.81 -11.12 12.31
N ASN A 53 14.48 -10.69 11.26
CA ASN A 53 15.45 -11.50 10.51
C ASN A 53 16.71 -10.67 10.14
N ARG A 54 17.64 -11.30 9.40
CA ARG A 54 18.91 -10.66 9.00
C ARG A 54 18.66 -9.40 8.16
N GLU A 55 17.77 -9.49 7.19
CA GLU A 55 17.41 -8.40 6.29
C GLU A 55 16.74 -7.25 7.06
N GLY A 56 15.81 -7.55 7.95
CA GLY A 56 15.15 -6.56 8.80
C GLY A 56 16.10 -5.89 9.79
N ASN A 57 17.12 -6.59 10.29
CA ASN A 57 18.18 -5.97 11.10
C ASN A 57 18.98 -4.95 10.28
N ALA A 58 19.37 -5.30 9.05
CA ALA A 58 20.05 -4.37 8.14
C ALA A 58 19.16 -3.16 7.80
N ALA A 59 17.88 -3.40 7.51
CA ALA A 59 16.91 -2.34 7.23
C ALA A 59 16.72 -1.40 8.44
N THR A 60 16.73 -1.93 9.66
CA THR A 60 16.63 -1.12 10.89
C THR A 60 17.84 -0.19 11.04
N THR A 61 19.05 -0.70 10.84
CA THR A 61 20.27 0.12 10.91
C THR A 61 20.23 1.24 9.89
N ALA A 62 19.94 0.93 8.62
CA ALA A 62 19.88 1.92 7.55
C ALA A 62 18.80 2.99 7.80
N LEU A 63 17.60 2.57 8.24
CA LEU A 63 16.53 3.48 8.61
C LEU A 63 16.93 4.41 9.77
N GLN A 64 17.56 3.87 10.82
CA GLN A 64 18.00 4.68 11.97
C GLN A 64 19.06 5.71 11.59
N GLU A 65 19.98 5.39 10.69
CA GLU A 65 20.96 6.33 10.16
C GLU A 65 20.28 7.49 9.43
N GLN A 66 19.29 7.20 8.59
CA GLN A 66 18.54 8.24 7.85
C GLN A 66 17.64 9.07 8.76
N ILE A 67 16.99 8.45 9.75
CA ILE A 67 16.25 9.17 10.80
C ILE A 67 17.18 10.11 11.56
N ALA A 68 18.39 9.68 11.93
CA ALA A 68 19.33 10.55 12.63
C ALA A 68 19.72 11.77 11.78
N LYS A 69 19.97 11.57 10.48
CA LYS A 69 20.26 12.67 9.54
C LYS A 69 19.10 13.65 9.44
N THR A 70 17.86 13.18 9.25
CA THR A 70 16.69 14.06 9.06
C THR A 70 16.22 14.70 10.36
N GLN A 71 16.07 13.92 11.44
CA GLN A 71 15.43 14.37 12.69
C GLN A 71 16.38 15.08 13.65
N LYS A 72 17.66 14.69 13.72
CA LYS A 72 18.62 15.28 14.67
C LYS A 72 19.42 16.42 14.05
N SER A 73 19.99 16.17 12.87
CA SER A 73 20.94 17.10 12.23
C SER A 73 20.32 17.92 11.09
N GLY A 74 19.14 17.51 10.60
CA GLY A 74 18.46 18.15 9.48
C GLY A 74 17.70 19.42 9.85
N PRO A 75 17.34 20.25 8.86
CA PRO A 75 16.53 21.45 9.07
C PRO A 75 15.19 21.12 9.73
N GLU A 76 14.76 21.93 10.69
CA GLU A 76 13.52 21.71 11.45
C GLU A 76 12.28 21.60 10.53
N LYS A 77 12.22 22.43 9.48
CA LYS A 77 11.14 22.41 8.47
C LYS A 77 11.06 21.11 7.64
N LYS A 78 12.06 20.23 7.73
CA LYS A 78 12.11 18.95 7.02
C LYS A 78 11.88 17.76 7.95
N ARG A 79 11.64 17.99 9.24
CA ARG A 79 11.37 16.95 10.24
C ARG A 79 9.91 16.50 10.17
N PHE A 80 9.72 15.19 10.19
CA PHE A 80 8.39 14.58 10.40
C PHE A 80 7.91 14.81 11.83
N ALA A 81 6.58 14.92 12.01
CA ALA A 81 5.94 15.13 13.31
C ALA A 81 6.37 14.07 14.35
N SER A 82 6.41 12.81 13.92
CA SER A 82 6.90 11.69 14.70
C SER A 82 7.32 10.53 13.79
N ILE A 83 8.20 9.67 14.30
CA ILE A 83 8.59 8.43 13.62
C ILE A 83 8.50 7.28 14.64
N ILE A 84 7.73 6.25 14.29
CA ILE A 84 7.51 5.06 15.10
C ILE A 84 8.13 3.86 14.38
N ILE A 85 8.87 3.03 15.11
CA ILE A 85 9.47 1.80 14.56
C ILE A 85 9.05 0.63 15.44
N GLU A 86 8.38 -0.33 14.82
CA GLU A 86 7.96 -1.57 15.44
C GLU A 86 8.73 -2.77 14.86
N ARG A 87 8.81 -3.82 15.68
CA ARG A 87 9.46 -5.07 15.32
C ARG A 87 8.43 -6.19 15.38
N GLN A 88 8.25 -6.92 14.28
CA GLN A 88 7.31 -8.04 14.22
C GLN A 88 7.57 -9.05 15.34
N ASP A 89 6.53 -9.53 15.99
CA ASP A 89 6.59 -10.45 17.12
C ASP A 89 6.09 -11.87 16.81
N PHE A 90 5.84 -12.15 15.54
CA PHE A 90 5.46 -13.47 15.04
C PHE A 90 6.53 -14.04 14.10
N ASP A 91 6.57 -15.37 14.00
CA ASP A 91 7.56 -16.09 13.20
C ASP A 91 7.41 -15.82 11.70
N PRO A 92 8.51 -15.82 10.92
CA PRO A 92 8.45 -15.69 9.47
C PRO A 92 7.58 -16.80 8.86
N PRO A 93 6.66 -16.47 7.93
CA PRO A 93 5.73 -17.46 7.38
C PRO A 93 6.39 -18.51 6.48
N LEU A 94 7.59 -18.23 5.96
CA LEU A 94 8.30 -19.05 4.98
C LEU A 94 9.76 -19.20 5.37
N ALA A 95 10.30 -20.43 5.21
CA ALA A 95 11.70 -20.74 5.41
C ALA A 95 12.62 -20.12 4.33
N SER A 96 12.09 -19.84 3.14
CA SER A 96 12.80 -19.18 2.03
C SER A 96 12.09 -17.89 1.60
N GLN A 97 12.88 -16.87 1.24
CA GLN A 97 12.41 -15.55 0.80
C GLN A 97 12.75 -15.26 -0.67
N SER A 98 13.15 -16.27 -1.46
CA SER A 98 13.40 -16.09 -2.89
C SER A 98 12.11 -15.79 -3.65
N GLU A 99 12.21 -15.01 -4.72
CA GLU A 99 11.08 -14.63 -5.58
C GLU A 99 10.30 -15.87 -6.05
N GLY A 100 11.00 -16.87 -6.63
CA GLY A 100 10.36 -18.11 -7.10
C GLY A 100 9.58 -18.88 -6.02
N GLU A 101 10.03 -18.89 -4.77
CA GLU A 101 9.29 -19.53 -3.66
C GLU A 101 8.11 -18.68 -3.18
N ARG A 102 8.24 -17.34 -3.22
CA ARG A 102 7.18 -16.39 -2.86
C ARG A 102 6.00 -16.44 -3.83
N HIS A 103 6.25 -16.81 -5.09
CA HIS A 103 5.22 -16.91 -6.13
C HIS A 103 4.54 -18.29 -6.22
N LYS A 104 4.93 -19.29 -5.41
CA LYS A 104 4.19 -20.56 -5.37
C LYS A 104 2.82 -20.36 -4.73
N MET A 105 1.78 -20.88 -5.38
CA MET A 105 0.38 -20.76 -4.92
C MET A 105 0.20 -21.23 -3.47
N GLU A 106 0.81 -22.36 -3.12
CA GLU A 106 0.79 -22.95 -1.77
C GLU A 106 1.36 -22.02 -0.69
N ASN A 107 2.29 -21.14 -1.05
CA ASN A 107 2.96 -20.22 -0.12
C ASN A 107 2.25 -18.86 -0.02
N GLN A 108 1.42 -18.49 -1.00
CA GLN A 108 0.78 -17.16 -1.04
C GLN A 108 -0.17 -16.94 0.13
N LYS A 109 -0.94 -17.95 0.53
CA LYS A 109 -1.89 -17.82 1.64
C LYS A 109 -1.15 -17.47 2.94
N ALA A 110 -0.13 -18.25 3.30
CA ALA A 110 0.67 -18.01 4.50
C ALA A 110 1.41 -16.66 4.45
N ARG A 111 1.98 -16.32 3.29
CA ARG A 111 2.67 -15.04 3.07
C ARG A 111 1.74 -13.84 3.24
N ARG A 112 0.59 -13.83 2.53
CA ARG A 112 -0.41 -12.75 2.62
C ARG A 112 -1.02 -12.66 4.01
N ALA A 113 -1.23 -13.78 4.71
CA ALA A 113 -1.66 -13.78 6.09
C ALA A 113 -0.65 -13.10 7.03
N ALA A 114 0.64 -13.38 6.89
CA ALA A 114 1.68 -12.73 7.69
C ALA A 114 1.83 -11.23 7.37
N MET A 115 1.76 -10.85 6.08
CA MET A 115 1.73 -9.43 5.69
C MET A 115 0.51 -8.72 6.29
N SER A 116 -0.66 -9.35 6.26
CA SER A 116 -1.89 -8.84 6.89
C SER A 116 -1.70 -8.61 8.39
N LYS A 117 -1.09 -9.56 9.11
CA LYS A 117 -0.77 -9.40 10.53
C LYS A 117 0.18 -8.22 10.76
N ALA A 118 1.22 -8.08 9.94
CA ALA A 118 2.16 -6.97 10.04
C ALA A 118 1.47 -5.61 9.85
N ARG A 119 0.66 -5.47 8.78
CA ARG A 119 -0.13 -4.26 8.51
C ARG A 119 -1.07 -3.96 9.67
N ASN A 120 -1.83 -4.96 10.13
CA ASN A 120 -2.76 -4.77 11.24
C ASN A 120 -2.07 -4.38 12.55
N SER A 121 -0.98 -5.04 12.92
CA SER A 121 -0.21 -4.68 14.12
C SER A 121 0.21 -3.22 14.05
N LEU A 122 0.83 -2.81 12.94
CA LEU A 122 1.30 -1.45 12.74
C LEU A 122 0.15 -0.44 12.77
N LEU A 123 -0.97 -0.73 12.10
CA LEU A 123 -2.16 0.13 12.08
C LEU A 123 -2.73 0.33 13.49
N PHE A 124 -3.00 -0.76 14.20
CA PHE A 124 -3.73 -0.71 15.47
C PHE A 124 -2.93 -0.05 16.59
N THR A 125 -1.60 -0.11 16.54
CA THR A 125 -0.73 0.51 17.56
C THR A 125 -0.41 1.97 17.27
N THR A 126 -0.55 2.42 16.01
CA THR A 126 -0.13 3.78 15.59
C THR A 126 -1.26 4.68 15.12
N LEU A 127 -2.46 4.14 14.87
CA LEU A 127 -3.64 4.95 14.51
C LEU A 127 -4.10 5.80 15.70
N GLY A 128 -3.66 7.06 15.71
CA GLY A 128 -4.00 8.03 16.75
C GLY A 128 -5.43 8.59 16.63
N PRO A 129 -5.95 9.20 17.71
CA PRO A 129 -7.28 9.83 17.70
C PRO A 129 -7.35 11.08 16.83
N SER A 130 -6.22 11.69 16.46
CA SER A 130 -6.14 12.89 15.61
C SER A 130 -5.86 12.59 14.14
N THR A 131 -5.52 11.35 13.79
CA THR A 131 -5.16 10.95 12.41
C THR A 131 -6.33 11.17 11.46
N SER A 132 -6.14 11.95 10.40
CA SER A 132 -7.17 12.19 9.38
C SER A 132 -7.07 11.18 8.24
N TRP A 133 -5.84 10.87 7.83
CA TRP A 133 -5.58 9.97 6.72
C TRP A 133 -4.51 8.95 7.07
N VAL A 134 -4.65 7.76 6.49
CA VAL A 134 -3.65 6.70 6.52
C VAL A 134 -3.18 6.47 5.09
N LEU A 135 -1.88 6.66 4.85
CA LEU A 135 -1.24 6.31 3.58
C LEU A 135 -0.44 5.03 3.79
N TRP A 136 -0.93 3.94 3.24
CA TRP A 136 -0.13 2.73 3.07
C TRP A 136 0.85 2.96 1.93
N LEU A 137 2.15 2.85 2.22
CA LEU A 137 3.19 3.02 1.23
C LEU A 137 4.25 1.93 1.46
N ASP A 138 4.31 0.98 0.53
CA ASP A 138 5.28 -0.12 0.60
C ASP A 138 6.71 0.41 0.41
N SER A 139 7.67 -0.24 1.06
CA SER A 139 9.06 0.27 1.18
C SER A 139 9.84 0.29 -0.13
N ASP A 140 9.31 -0.34 -1.17
CA ASP A 140 9.85 -0.45 -2.51
C ASP A 140 9.18 0.53 -3.49
N ILE A 141 8.29 1.43 -3.02
CA ILE A 141 7.80 2.55 -3.84
C ILE A 141 8.78 3.73 -3.78
N VAL A 142 9.62 3.80 -4.81
CA VAL A 142 10.79 4.67 -4.86
C VAL A 142 10.59 5.96 -5.64
N GLU A 143 9.47 6.11 -6.34
CA GLU A 143 9.15 7.35 -7.06
C GLU A 143 7.64 7.59 -7.06
N THR A 144 7.24 8.78 -6.61
CA THR A 144 5.87 9.30 -6.61
C THR A 144 5.90 10.78 -6.98
N PRO A 145 4.81 11.37 -7.51
CA PRO A 145 4.72 12.82 -7.58
C PRO A 145 4.86 13.42 -6.17
N PRO A 146 5.62 14.52 -5.97
CA PRO A 146 5.75 15.18 -4.67
C PRO A 146 4.41 15.58 -4.03
N THR A 147 3.37 15.76 -4.83
CA THR A 147 2.01 16.10 -4.43
C THR A 147 1.14 14.87 -4.12
N LEU A 148 1.70 13.66 -3.99
CA LEU A 148 0.95 12.40 -3.82
C LEU A 148 -0.22 12.49 -2.84
N ILE A 149 0.02 13.02 -1.64
CA ILE A 149 -1.02 13.10 -0.60
C ILE A 149 -2.12 14.06 -1.03
N GLN A 150 -1.76 15.26 -1.52
CA GLN A 150 -2.72 16.26 -1.96
C GLN A 150 -3.52 15.79 -3.17
N ASP A 151 -2.84 15.23 -4.17
CA ASP A 151 -3.44 14.74 -5.40
C ASP A 151 -4.48 13.66 -5.08
N LEU A 152 -4.11 12.63 -4.29
CA LEU A 152 -5.03 11.55 -3.91
C LEU A 152 -6.19 12.05 -3.02
N ALA A 153 -5.91 12.90 -2.03
CA ALA A 153 -6.93 13.41 -1.13
C ALA A 153 -7.96 14.31 -1.85
N SER A 154 -7.54 15.02 -2.92
CA SER A 154 -8.41 15.93 -3.68
C SER A 154 -9.66 15.26 -4.27
N HIS A 155 -9.61 13.94 -4.48
CA HIS A 155 -10.73 13.13 -4.96
C HIS A 155 -11.81 12.85 -3.89
N ASP A 156 -11.55 13.17 -2.62
CA ASP A 156 -12.46 13.00 -1.49
C ASP A 156 -13.01 11.57 -1.31
N LYS A 157 -12.24 10.55 -1.71
CA LYS A 157 -12.65 9.15 -1.62
C LYS A 157 -12.25 8.55 -0.27
N PRO A 158 -13.06 7.62 0.27
CA PRO A 158 -12.71 6.94 1.52
C PRO A 158 -11.48 6.03 1.35
N ILE A 159 -11.31 5.43 0.17
CA ILE A 159 -10.18 4.57 -0.19
C ILE A 159 -9.80 4.91 -1.64
N ILE A 160 -8.55 5.29 -1.88
CA ILE A 160 -8.03 5.62 -3.21
C ILE A 160 -6.64 5.05 -3.46
N VAL A 161 -6.46 4.43 -4.63
CA VAL A 161 -5.21 3.76 -5.04
C VAL A 161 -4.74 4.29 -6.41
N PRO A 162 -3.52 4.84 -6.52
CA PRO A 162 -2.86 5.09 -7.79
C PRO A 162 -2.42 3.79 -8.47
N ASN A 163 -2.11 3.85 -9.76
CA ASN A 163 -1.60 2.72 -10.50
C ASN A 163 -0.09 2.54 -10.28
N CYS A 164 0.34 1.32 -10.00
CA CYS A 164 1.75 1.02 -9.72
C CYS A 164 2.43 0.41 -10.93
N PHE A 165 3.49 1.07 -11.40
CA PHE A 165 4.34 0.67 -12.49
C PHE A 165 5.76 0.40 -11.99
N GLN A 166 6.60 -0.12 -12.87
CA GLN A 166 8.03 -0.29 -12.62
C GLN A 166 8.80 0.22 -13.83
N ARG A 167 9.78 1.12 -13.60
CA ARG A 167 10.68 1.57 -14.66
C ARG A 167 11.78 0.53 -14.89
N TYR A 168 12.16 0.30 -16.14
CA TYR A 168 13.26 -0.58 -16.48
C TYR A 168 13.98 -0.12 -17.74
N THR A 169 15.24 -0.54 -17.92
CA THR A 169 15.98 -0.29 -19.15
C THR A 169 15.86 -1.50 -20.08
N ASP A 170 15.28 -1.29 -21.26
CA ASP A 170 15.11 -2.34 -22.25
C ASP A 170 16.47 -2.89 -22.71
N SER A 171 16.68 -4.20 -22.57
CA SER A 171 17.99 -4.82 -22.79
C SER A 171 18.48 -4.70 -24.24
N LYS A 172 17.56 -4.61 -25.21
CA LYS A 172 17.85 -4.55 -26.65
C LYS A 172 18.04 -3.12 -27.15
N THR A 173 17.11 -2.23 -26.80
CA THR A 173 17.07 -0.85 -27.28
C THR A 173 17.82 0.14 -26.38
N LYS A 174 18.15 -0.27 -25.14
CA LYS A 174 18.74 0.57 -24.09
C LYS A 174 17.89 1.79 -23.71
N GLN A 175 16.62 1.80 -24.09
CA GLN A 175 15.68 2.86 -23.78
C GLN A 175 15.03 2.60 -22.41
N ALA A 176 14.77 3.67 -21.67
CA ALA A 176 13.93 3.62 -20.48
C ALA A 176 12.50 3.28 -20.90
N LYS A 177 11.91 2.30 -20.24
CA LYS A 177 10.52 1.87 -20.41
C LYS A 177 9.87 1.69 -19.05
N GLU A 178 8.56 1.50 -19.05
CA GLU A 178 7.79 1.15 -17.87
C GLU A 178 6.90 -0.06 -18.16
N ARG A 179 6.59 -0.83 -17.11
CA ARG A 179 5.66 -1.96 -17.16
C ARG A 179 4.73 -1.92 -15.96
N PRO A 180 3.49 -2.42 -16.08
CA PRO A 180 2.61 -2.56 -14.93
C PRO A 180 3.23 -3.50 -13.89
N TYR A 181 3.03 -3.19 -12.61
CA TYR A 181 3.62 -3.93 -11.49
C TYR A 181 2.55 -4.54 -10.57
N ASP A 182 1.60 -3.73 -10.08
CA ASP A 182 0.60 -4.20 -9.11
C ASP A 182 -0.69 -4.65 -9.79
N PHE A 183 -1.00 -5.94 -9.68
CA PHE A 183 -2.21 -6.55 -10.24
C PHE A 183 -3.32 -6.76 -9.20
N ASN A 184 -3.18 -6.28 -7.96
CA ASN A 184 -4.16 -6.47 -6.89
C ASN A 184 -5.26 -5.39 -6.88
N SER A 185 -5.16 -4.38 -7.76
CA SER A 185 -6.18 -3.35 -7.95
C SER A 185 -7.06 -3.71 -9.15
N TRP A 186 -8.33 -4.07 -8.90
CA TRP A 186 -9.20 -4.62 -9.93
C TRP A 186 -10.70 -4.39 -9.68
N GLN A 187 -11.48 -4.52 -10.76
CA GLN A 187 -12.94 -4.66 -10.72
C GLN A 187 -13.31 -6.14 -10.81
N ASP A 188 -14.27 -6.57 -9.97
CA ASP A 188 -14.65 -7.98 -9.91
C ASP A 188 -15.38 -8.41 -11.19
N SER A 189 -15.42 -9.71 -11.44
CA SER A 189 -16.09 -10.29 -12.61
C SER A 189 -17.14 -11.31 -12.20
N GLU A 190 -18.11 -11.56 -13.08
CA GLU A 190 -19.07 -12.65 -12.87
C GLU A 190 -18.36 -14.03 -12.79
N THR A 191 -17.30 -14.21 -13.56
CA THR A 191 -16.50 -15.44 -13.57
C THR A 191 -15.80 -15.67 -12.23
N ALA A 192 -15.14 -14.65 -11.68
CA ALA A 192 -14.48 -14.73 -10.37
C ALA A 192 -15.47 -15.04 -9.25
N ARG A 193 -16.66 -14.44 -9.30
CA ARG A 193 -17.74 -14.72 -8.35
C ARG A 193 -18.23 -16.17 -8.42
N LYS A 194 -18.47 -16.69 -9.63
CA LYS A 194 -18.86 -18.10 -9.84
C LYS A 194 -17.77 -19.08 -9.40
N LEU A 195 -16.50 -18.74 -9.63
CA LEU A 195 -15.37 -19.53 -9.13
C LEU A 195 -15.41 -19.59 -7.60
N GLY A 196 -15.58 -18.44 -6.92
CA GLY A 196 -15.71 -18.37 -5.47
C GLY A 196 -16.87 -19.21 -4.90
N GLU A 197 -18.03 -19.23 -5.56
CA GLU A 197 -19.20 -20.03 -5.13
C GLU A 197 -18.92 -21.55 -5.12
N GLY A 198 -17.99 -22.02 -5.96
CA GLY A 198 -17.57 -23.43 -6.00
C GLY A 198 -16.40 -23.78 -5.08
N MET A 199 -15.84 -22.81 -4.36
CA MET A 199 -14.65 -22.99 -3.53
C MET A 199 -15.01 -23.34 -2.07
N GLY A 200 -14.08 -23.99 -1.38
CA GLY A 200 -14.19 -24.22 0.05
C GLY A 200 -14.09 -22.90 0.83
N ASN A 201 -14.65 -22.89 2.05
CA ASN A 201 -14.67 -21.68 2.91
C ASN A 201 -13.27 -21.11 3.20
N ASP A 202 -12.24 -21.95 3.16
CA ASP A 202 -10.86 -21.57 3.44
C ASP A 202 -10.03 -21.26 2.19
N ASP A 203 -10.60 -21.42 0.99
CA ASP A 203 -9.88 -21.19 -0.25
C ASP A 203 -9.84 -19.71 -0.60
N ILE A 204 -8.77 -19.29 -1.27
CA ILE A 204 -8.55 -17.90 -1.68
C ILE A 204 -8.38 -17.80 -3.20
N LEU A 205 -8.95 -16.75 -3.77
CA LEU A 205 -8.71 -16.32 -5.14
C LEU A 205 -7.47 -15.43 -5.17
N LEU A 206 -6.59 -15.67 -6.13
CA LEU A 206 -5.38 -14.88 -6.32
C LEU A 206 -5.22 -14.53 -7.80
N GLU A 207 -4.98 -13.26 -8.08
CA GLU A 207 -4.69 -12.79 -9.42
C GLU A 207 -3.28 -13.18 -9.88
N GLY A 208 -3.11 -13.37 -11.20
CA GLY A 208 -1.82 -13.65 -11.83
C GLY A 208 -1.44 -15.14 -11.94
N TYR A 209 -2.32 -16.06 -11.55
CA TYR A 209 -2.09 -17.50 -11.69
C TYR A 209 -2.79 -18.06 -12.93
N ALA A 210 -2.02 -18.71 -13.82
CA ALA A 210 -2.50 -19.24 -15.09
C ALA A 210 -3.66 -20.24 -14.92
N ASP A 211 -3.67 -20.99 -13.81
CA ASP A 211 -4.69 -22.00 -13.51
C ASP A 211 -6.00 -21.40 -12.98
N MET A 212 -6.07 -20.08 -12.74
CA MET A 212 -7.23 -19.39 -12.19
C MET A 212 -7.56 -18.15 -13.04
N ALA A 213 -8.28 -18.38 -14.13
CA ALA A 213 -8.77 -17.30 -15.00
C ALA A 213 -9.95 -16.57 -14.31
N THR A 214 -9.64 -15.58 -13.48
CA THR A 214 -10.64 -14.78 -12.77
C THR A 214 -11.36 -13.79 -13.68
N TYR A 215 -10.76 -13.40 -14.82
CA TYR A 215 -11.28 -12.36 -15.73
C TYR A 215 -11.61 -11.02 -15.05
N ARG A 216 -10.96 -10.72 -13.94
CA ARG A 216 -11.09 -9.41 -13.31
C ARG A 216 -10.44 -8.34 -14.19
N THR A 217 -11.05 -7.16 -14.22
CA THR A 217 -10.45 -6.03 -14.95
C THR A 217 -9.36 -5.44 -14.08
N LEU A 218 -8.10 -5.65 -14.46
CA LEU A 218 -6.94 -5.19 -13.72
C LEU A 218 -6.64 -3.72 -14.06
N MET A 219 -6.62 -2.84 -13.07
CA MET A 219 -6.34 -1.42 -13.25
C MET A 219 -4.96 -1.17 -13.88
N ALA A 220 -4.00 -2.05 -13.59
CA ALA A 220 -2.67 -2.11 -14.21
C ALA A 220 -2.66 -1.92 -15.74
N TYR A 221 -3.69 -2.44 -16.44
CA TYR A 221 -3.79 -2.39 -17.89
C TYR A 221 -4.74 -1.32 -18.42
N LEU A 222 -5.34 -0.51 -17.55
CA LEU A 222 -6.25 0.57 -17.92
C LEU A 222 -5.55 1.92 -18.09
N ALA A 223 -4.25 2.00 -17.85
CA ALA A 223 -3.49 3.23 -18.04
C ALA A 223 -3.37 3.58 -19.53
N GLU A 224 -3.70 4.83 -19.86
CA GLU A 224 -3.59 5.38 -21.21
C GLU A 224 -2.45 6.42 -21.26
N GLU A 225 -1.72 6.51 -22.39
CA GLU A 225 -0.53 7.37 -22.52
C GLU A 225 -0.86 8.87 -22.35
N GLU A 226 -2.00 9.30 -22.89
CA GLU A 226 -2.52 10.67 -22.77
C GLU A 226 -3.80 10.73 -21.91
N GLY A 227 -4.00 9.72 -21.05
CA GLY A 227 -5.17 9.63 -20.19
C GLY A 227 -5.23 10.72 -19.13
N ASP A 228 -6.44 11.14 -18.77
CA ASP A 228 -6.64 12.08 -17.66
C ASP A 228 -6.12 11.45 -16.35
N ARG A 229 -5.13 12.10 -15.72
CA ARG A 229 -4.56 11.65 -14.43
C ARG A 229 -5.60 11.56 -13.33
N ASN A 230 -6.70 12.31 -13.43
CA ASN A 230 -7.78 12.35 -12.46
C ASN A 230 -8.92 11.37 -12.81
N GLN A 231 -8.78 10.57 -13.87
CA GLN A 231 -9.77 9.55 -14.20
C GLN A 231 -9.97 8.61 -13.01
N GLU A 232 -11.22 8.47 -12.57
CA GLU A 232 -11.59 7.58 -11.47
C GLU A 232 -12.27 6.33 -12.02
N ILE A 233 -11.96 5.18 -11.43
CA ILE A 233 -12.70 3.93 -11.65
C ILE A 233 -13.10 3.34 -10.30
N PRO A 234 -14.30 2.73 -10.17
CA PRO A 234 -14.62 1.97 -8.98
C PRO A 234 -13.75 0.71 -8.94
N LEU A 235 -13.36 0.26 -7.73
CA LEU A 235 -12.61 -0.97 -7.53
C LEU A 235 -13.31 -1.88 -6.51
N ASP A 236 -13.12 -3.18 -6.70
CA ASP A 236 -13.57 -4.23 -5.77
C ASP A 236 -12.40 -4.87 -4.99
N GLY A 237 -11.18 -4.80 -5.54
CA GLY A 237 -9.92 -5.11 -4.88
C GLY A 237 -8.92 -3.97 -5.03
N VAL A 238 -8.05 -3.79 -4.04
CA VAL A 238 -6.98 -2.79 -4.05
C VAL A 238 -5.66 -3.44 -3.72
N GLY A 239 -4.56 -2.94 -4.29
CA GLY A 239 -3.21 -3.24 -3.86
C GLY A 239 -2.74 -2.40 -2.67
N GLY A 240 -1.61 -2.81 -2.07
CA GLY A 240 -1.00 -2.15 -0.92
C GLY A 240 0.22 -1.28 -1.24
N THR A 241 0.62 -1.20 -2.51
CA THR A 241 1.83 -0.50 -2.97
C THR A 241 1.81 0.97 -2.57
N ALA A 242 0.78 1.69 -2.97
CA ALA A 242 0.43 3.02 -2.46
C ALA A 242 -1.10 3.09 -2.33
N LEU A 243 -1.63 3.38 -1.16
CA LEU A 243 -3.07 3.37 -0.89
C LEU A 243 -3.41 4.40 0.18
N LEU A 244 -4.17 5.43 -0.19
CA LEU A 244 -4.65 6.45 0.74
C LEU A 244 -6.05 6.09 1.24
N VAL A 245 -6.23 6.11 2.56
CA VAL A 245 -7.46 5.70 3.24
C VAL A 245 -7.85 6.78 4.25
N LYS A 246 -9.11 7.22 4.24
CA LYS A 246 -9.64 8.05 5.33
C LYS A 246 -9.57 7.28 6.63
N ALA A 247 -9.03 7.88 7.68
CA ALA A 247 -8.80 7.17 8.94
C ALA A 247 -10.09 6.59 9.57
N GLU A 248 -11.25 7.19 9.29
CA GLU A 248 -12.56 6.67 9.71
C GLU A 248 -12.86 5.25 9.19
N VAL A 249 -12.41 4.91 7.98
CA VAL A 249 -12.60 3.57 7.39
C VAL A 249 -11.95 2.50 8.27
N HIS A 250 -10.75 2.77 8.76
CA HIS A 250 -10.07 1.88 9.70
C HIS A 250 -10.70 1.91 11.10
N ARG A 251 -11.19 3.06 11.57
CA ARG A 251 -11.88 3.19 12.87
C ARG A 251 -13.22 2.45 12.90
N ASP A 252 -13.89 2.34 11.76
CA ASP A 252 -15.11 1.53 11.59
C ASP A 252 -14.82 0.03 11.57
N GLY A 253 -13.55 -0.37 11.58
CA GLY A 253 -13.10 -1.75 11.71
C GLY A 253 -12.59 -2.38 10.43
N ALA A 254 -12.50 -1.65 9.31
CA ALA A 254 -11.87 -2.17 8.10
C ALA A 254 -10.37 -2.41 8.37
N MET A 255 -9.92 -3.65 8.19
CA MET A 255 -8.54 -4.07 8.40
C MET A 255 -8.14 -5.09 7.32
N PHE A 256 -6.88 -5.54 7.34
CA PHE A 256 -6.37 -6.53 6.38
C PHE A 256 -6.64 -7.93 6.95
N PRO A 257 -7.64 -8.69 6.47
CA PRO A 257 -7.95 -9.99 7.05
C PRO A 257 -6.76 -10.96 6.85
N PRO A 258 -6.19 -11.53 7.93
CA PRO A 258 -5.12 -12.52 7.84
C PRO A 258 -5.67 -13.94 7.58
N PHE A 259 -6.94 -14.04 7.20
CA PHE A 259 -7.70 -15.25 6.95
C PHE A 259 -8.57 -15.05 5.70
N PRO A 260 -9.04 -16.13 5.05
CA PRO A 260 -9.97 -16.03 3.93
C PRO A 260 -11.24 -15.25 4.32
N PHE A 261 -11.51 -14.18 3.59
CA PHE A 261 -12.68 -13.32 3.78
C PHE A 261 -13.35 -13.12 2.42
N TYR A 262 -14.46 -13.82 2.18
CA TYR A 262 -15.09 -13.92 0.85
C TYR A 262 -14.09 -14.39 -0.23
N HIS A 263 -13.28 -15.39 0.10
CA HIS A 263 -12.19 -15.91 -0.75
C HIS A 263 -11.10 -14.87 -1.09
N LEU A 264 -11.03 -13.76 -0.36
CA LEU A 264 -9.99 -12.75 -0.47
C LEU A 264 -9.15 -12.74 0.81
N ILE A 265 -7.98 -12.12 0.76
CA ILE A 265 -7.08 -11.98 1.91
C ILE A 265 -6.35 -10.64 1.81
N GLU A 266 -5.80 -10.15 2.91
CA GLU A 266 -4.93 -8.98 2.91
C GLU A 266 -5.60 -7.72 2.31
N THR A 267 -4.99 -7.06 1.32
CA THR A 267 -5.47 -5.79 0.74
C THR A 267 -6.77 -5.94 -0.04
N GLU A 268 -6.93 -7.03 -0.79
CA GLU A 268 -8.17 -7.36 -1.49
C GLU A 268 -9.30 -7.66 -0.48
N GLY A 269 -8.96 -8.39 0.59
CA GLY A 269 -9.89 -8.65 1.70
C GLY A 269 -10.28 -7.37 2.45
N PHE A 270 -9.36 -6.42 2.59
CA PHE A 270 -9.61 -5.10 3.15
C PHE A 270 -10.63 -4.31 2.31
N ALA A 271 -10.46 -4.25 0.98
CA ALA A 271 -11.43 -3.58 0.09
C ALA A 271 -12.82 -4.19 0.23
N LYS A 272 -12.91 -5.52 0.29
CA LYS A 272 -14.18 -6.21 0.53
C LYS A 272 -14.77 -5.88 1.90
N MET A 273 -13.95 -5.82 2.95
CA MET A 273 -14.39 -5.50 4.31
C MET A 273 -14.93 -4.07 4.40
N ALA A 274 -14.20 -3.11 3.82
CA ALA A 274 -14.65 -1.73 3.72
C ALA A 274 -16.00 -1.62 2.99
N LYS A 275 -16.17 -2.36 1.87
CA LYS A 275 -17.45 -2.44 1.15
C LYS A 275 -18.59 -3.00 1.99
N ARG A 276 -18.32 -3.96 2.89
CA ARG A 276 -19.32 -4.47 3.84
C ARG A 276 -19.68 -3.46 4.93
N LEU A 277 -18.80 -2.50 5.21
CA LEU A 277 -19.02 -1.39 6.15
C LEU A 277 -19.64 -0.15 5.48
N GLY A 278 -19.88 -0.19 4.16
CA GLY A 278 -20.50 0.92 3.41
C GLY A 278 -19.51 1.86 2.72
N TRP A 279 -18.21 1.54 2.73
CA TRP A 279 -17.14 2.30 2.09
C TRP A 279 -16.78 1.72 0.72
N SER A 280 -16.44 2.57 -0.26
CA SER A 280 -16.11 2.13 -1.62
C SER A 280 -14.69 2.49 -2.02
N ALA A 281 -13.98 1.57 -2.67
CA ALA A 281 -12.64 1.82 -3.20
C ALA A 281 -12.68 2.46 -4.59
N THR A 282 -11.74 3.38 -4.83
CA THR A 282 -11.57 4.08 -6.11
C THR A 282 -10.13 3.93 -6.60
N GLY A 283 -9.95 3.71 -7.89
CA GLY A 283 -8.65 3.62 -8.55
C GLY A 283 -8.40 4.80 -9.47
N LEU A 284 -7.12 5.17 -9.63
CA LEU A 284 -6.66 6.16 -10.60
C LEU A 284 -5.74 5.47 -11.64
N PRO A 285 -6.28 4.97 -12.76
CA PRO A 285 -5.49 4.18 -13.73
C PRO A 285 -4.33 4.96 -14.35
N ASN A 286 -4.47 6.29 -14.52
CA ASN A 286 -3.47 7.14 -15.18
C ASN A 286 -2.56 7.88 -14.18
N TYR A 287 -2.81 7.77 -12.88
CA TYR A 287 -1.93 8.32 -11.86
C TYR A 287 -0.89 7.26 -11.48
N LYS A 288 0.36 7.45 -11.91
CA LYS A 288 1.42 6.45 -11.75
C LYS A 288 2.31 6.71 -10.53
N VAL A 289 2.59 5.64 -9.80
CA VAL A 289 3.69 5.54 -8.82
C VAL A 289 4.61 4.39 -9.26
N TYR A 290 5.89 4.43 -8.85
CA TYR A 290 6.86 3.45 -9.33
C TYR A 290 7.50 2.63 -8.23
N HIS A 291 7.41 1.31 -8.41
CA HIS A 291 8.12 0.31 -7.64
C HIS A 291 9.59 0.22 -8.08
N TYR A 292 10.47 -0.13 -7.14
CA TYR A 292 11.89 -0.40 -7.36
C TYR A 292 12.10 -1.48 -8.42
N ASN A 293 13.07 -1.31 -9.31
CA ASN A 293 13.42 -2.34 -10.26
C ASN A 293 14.48 -3.27 -9.68
N GLU A 294 14.08 -4.49 -9.31
CA GLU A 294 14.99 -5.54 -8.82
C GLU A 294 16.02 -5.99 -9.87
#